data_AF-A0A352XC43-F1
#
_entry.id   AF-A0A352XC43-F1
#
_cell.length_a   1.000
_cell.length_b   1.000
_cell.length_c   1.000
_cell.angle_alpha   90.00
_cell.angle_beta   90.00
_cell.angle_gamma   90.00
#
_symmetry.space_group_name_H-M   'P 1'
#
loop_
_entity.id
_entity.type
_entity.pdbx_description
1 polymer ?
#
loop_
_entity_poly.entity_id
_entity_poly.type
_entity_poly.pdbx_seq_one_letter_code
_entity_poly.pdbx_strand_id
1 'polypeptide(L)'
;MSDHLNRSFTSDDRTQASNPGMIRINYLYWLRSFPHEPVKLLLPLVLLGGLAFVINRIFALAVIEVFHKGQSLKNLPAALCGLIIFNVFFWFAISPLLNQLIWLATHVREHVIHGCVNPGIVIASKPPLVAVFTDLTTGREPYPVIKILPQPLRWMKNGIPPVGIRLATVALYEGSSQKAYWNDFHPVVVNCVSDNQAEIERVFQSIPEWEWKQLEVGLNYIRTNKPGLYPIPFVRCAFCHEIVFLPLYPSHKEEHTKLLPDGQMTDHITVPPEARYQGTLNKVPKTYFHSLCQVSTRMPEEIIRSYLVNPFLYNEYTFCCGCNDYILQQELYWRETGQCLMDYFQELQDEYISLHGNPPPNP
;
A
#
# COMPACT_ATOMS: atom_id res chain seq x y z
N MET A 1 -2.55 -4.11 -35.93
CA MET A 1 -3.80 -4.18 -35.12
C MET A 1 -3.67 -5.33 -34.11
N SER A 2 -2.63 -5.28 -33.28
CA SER A 2 -2.26 -6.31 -32.29
C SER A 2 -1.30 -5.75 -31.25
N ASP A 3 -1.52 -4.50 -30.81
CA ASP A 3 -0.67 -3.77 -29.84
C ASP A 3 -1.39 -3.49 -28.50
N HIS A 4 -2.51 -4.17 -28.25
CA HIS A 4 -3.32 -3.96 -27.04
C HIS A 4 -3.32 -5.12 -26.04
N LEU A 5 -2.51 -6.16 -26.25
CA LEU A 5 -2.49 -7.36 -25.38
C LEU A 5 -1.25 -7.49 -24.49
N ASN A 6 -0.38 -6.48 -24.44
CA ASN A 6 0.86 -6.53 -23.65
C ASN A 6 1.03 -5.35 -22.68
N ARG A 7 -0.09 -4.86 -22.11
CA ARG A 7 -0.01 -4.05 -20.89
C ARG A 7 0.06 -5.02 -19.71
N SER A 8 1.25 -5.16 -19.09
CA SER A 8 1.35 -5.75 -17.76
C SER A 8 0.36 -4.98 -16.87
N PHE A 9 -0.51 -5.71 -16.19
CA PHE A 9 -1.51 -5.09 -15.31
C PHE A 9 -0.86 -4.58 -14.01
N THR A 10 0.44 -4.77 -13.86
CA THR A 10 1.14 -4.64 -12.59
C THR A 10 2.42 -3.88 -12.83
N SER A 11 2.39 -2.60 -12.46
CA SER A 11 3.49 -1.66 -12.57
C SER A 11 3.83 -1.27 -14.01
N ASP A 12 3.83 0.02 -14.30
CA ASP A 12 4.92 0.51 -15.13
C ASP A 12 6.23 0.01 -14.48
N ASP A 13 7.29 -0.31 -15.22
CA ASP A 13 8.55 -0.84 -14.64
C ASP A 13 9.21 0.08 -13.58
N ARG A 14 8.52 1.14 -13.15
CA ARG A 14 8.91 2.19 -12.24
C ARG A 14 8.24 2.11 -10.88
N THR A 15 7.08 1.44 -10.73
CA THR A 15 6.45 1.31 -9.41
C THR A 15 6.94 0.00 -8.75
N GLN A 16 7.32 0.05 -7.48
CA GLN A 16 7.76 -1.13 -6.73
C GLN A 16 7.09 -1.09 -5.36
N ALA A 17 6.56 -2.22 -4.90
CA ALA A 17 6.05 -2.32 -3.54
C ALA A 17 7.18 -2.06 -2.54
N SER A 18 6.89 -1.27 -1.50
CA SER A 18 7.83 -0.97 -0.41
C SER A 18 8.23 -2.22 0.38
N ASN A 19 7.33 -3.19 0.51
CA ASN A 19 7.55 -4.47 1.17
C ASN A 19 7.00 -5.59 0.27
N PRO A 20 7.76 -6.07 -0.73
CA PRO A 20 7.24 -7.04 -1.69
C PRO A 20 7.07 -8.44 -1.08
N GLY A 21 6.01 -9.14 -1.49
CA GLY A 21 5.70 -10.49 -1.00
C GLY A 21 6.84 -11.47 -1.18
N MET A 22 7.42 -11.58 -2.39
CA MET A 22 8.56 -12.46 -2.71
C MET A 22 8.36 -13.91 -2.22
N ILE A 23 7.14 -14.43 -2.34
CA ILE A 23 6.77 -15.79 -1.93
C ILE A 23 6.67 -16.70 -3.16
N ARG A 24 7.11 -17.94 -3.01
CA ARG A 24 6.89 -19.01 -3.99
C ARG A 24 5.47 -19.52 -3.87
N ILE A 25 4.76 -19.49 -4.99
CA ILE A 25 3.40 -20.02 -5.08
C ILE A 25 3.43 -21.54 -5.20
N ASN A 26 2.58 -22.17 -4.40
CA ASN A 26 2.15 -23.53 -4.63
C ASN A 26 0.82 -23.50 -5.41
N TYR A 27 0.88 -23.72 -6.73
CA TYR A 27 -0.31 -23.60 -7.60
C TYR A 27 -1.43 -24.58 -7.25
N LEU A 28 -1.12 -25.73 -6.63
CA LEU A 28 -2.14 -26.65 -6.15
C LEU A 28 -2.91 -26.07 -4.96
N TYR A 29 -2.21 -25.40 -4.03
CA TYR A 29 -2.84 -24.67 -2.92
C TYR A 29 -3.67 -23.52 -3.44
N TRP A 30 -3.13 -22.72 -4.35
CA TRP A 30 -3.88 -21.62 -4.96
C TRP A 30 -5.13 -22.11 -5.68
N LEU A 31 -5.03 -23.17 -6.50
CA LEU A 31 -6.16 -23.79 -7.21
C LEU A 31 -7.25 -24.27 -6.24
N ARG A 32 -6.86 -24.87 -5.13
CA ARG A 32 -7.77 -25.32 -4.07
C ARG A 32 -8.44 -24.13 -3.36
N SER A 33 -7.67 -23.09 -3.07
CA SER A 33 -8.13 -21.88 -2.39
C SER A 33 -9.08 -21.04 -3.25
N PHE A 34 -8.77 -20.88 -4.53
CA PHE A 34 -9.48 -20.04 -5.50
C PHE A 34 -9.93 -20.86 -6.72
N PRO A 35 -10.85 -21.83 -6.56
CA PRO A 35 -11.17 -22.78 -7.62
C PRO A 35 -11.97 -22.17 -8.77
N HIS A 36 -12.69 -21.06 -8.56
CA HIS A 36 -13.66 -20.54 -9.53
C HIS A 36 -13.04 -20.22 -10.90
N GLU A 37 -12.01 -19.36 -10.92
CA GLU A 37 -11.33 -18.95 -12.15
C GLU A 37 -10.62 -20.09 -12.89
N PRO A 38 -9.76 -20.90 -12.25
CA PRO A 38 -9.09 -22.00 -12.94
C PRO A 38 -10.05 -23.11 -13.36
N VAL A 39 -11.10 -23.44 -12.59
CA VAL A 39 -12.08 -24.47 -13.00
C VAL A 39 -12.85 -24.02 -14.25
N LYS A 40 -13.20 -22.73 -14.34
CA LYS A 40 -13.84 -22.15 -15.53
C LYS A 40 -13.01 -22.33 -16.80
N LEU A 41 -11.67 -22.32 -16.69
CA LEU A 41 -10.75 -22.53 -17.82
C LEU A 41 -10.38 -24.00 -18.04
N LEU A 42 -10.19 -24.77 -16.97
CA LEU A 42 -9.76 -26.18 -17.05
C LEU A 42 -10.88 -27.10 -17.50
N LEU A 43 -12.13 -26.88 -17.08
CA LEU A 43 -13.25 -27.72 -17.48
C LEU A 43 -13.44 -27.80 -19.01
N PRO A 44 -13.53 -26.68 -19.76
CA PRO A 44 -13.63 -26.75 -21.22
C PRO A 44 -12.38 -27.35 -21.87
N LEU A 45 -11.18 -27.09 -21.34
CA LEU A 45 -9.94 -27.73 -21.82
C LEU A 45 -9.99 -29.26 -21.68
N VAL A 46 -10.46 -29.77 -20.55
CA VAL A 46 -10.60 -31.21 -20.31
C VAL A 46 -11.65 -31.82 -21.24
N LEU A 47 -12.80 -31.15 -21.42
CA LEU A 47 -13.86 -31.61 -22.33
C LEU A 47 -13.38 -31.64 -23.79
N LEU A 48 -12.70 -30.59 -24.25
CA LEU A 48 -12.11 -30.52 -25.59
C LEU A 48 -11.04 -31.61 -25.76
N GLY A 49 -10.13 -31.76 -24.79
CA GLY A 49 -9.12 -32.82 -24.80
C GLY A 49 -9.73 -34.22 -24.89
N GLY A 50 -10.78 -34.49 -24.10
CA GLY A 50 -11.54 -35.74 -24.15
C GLY A 50 -12.22 -35.97 -25.50
N LEU A 51 -12.84 -34.94 -26.07
CA LEU A 51 -13.45 -35.02 -27.40
C LEU A 51 -12.42 -35.32 -28.49
N ALA A 52 -11.27 -34.64 -28.49
CA ALA A 52 -10.20 -34.91 -29.44
C ALA A 52 -9.62 -36.31 -29.27
N PHE A 53 -9.49 -36.81 -28.04
CA PHE A 53 -9.07 -38.19 -27.80
C PHE A 53 -10.05 -39.19 -28.42
N VAL A 54 -11.35 -39.00 -28.24
CA VAL A 54 -12.40 -39.85 -28.84
C VAL A 54 -12.35 -39.79 -30.37
N ILE A 55 -12.27 -38.60 -30.95
CA ILE A 55 -12.21 -38.40 -32.40
C ILE A 55 -10.96 -39.08 -32.98
N ASN A 56 -9.78 -38.85 -32.40
CA ASN A 56 -8.54 -39.49 -32.82
C ASN A 56 -8.60 -41.02 -32.72
N ARG A 57 -9.25 -41.57 -31.68
CA ARG A 57 -9.48 -43.01 -31.56
C ARG A 57 -10.37 -43.54 -32.68
N ILE A 58 -11.45 -42.84 -33.03
CA ILE A 58 -12.34 -43.22 -34.14
C ILE A 58 -11.56 -43.22 -35.47
N PHE A 59 -10.79 -42.16 -35.74
CA PHE A 59 -9.94 -42.09 -36.93
C PHE A 59 -8.90 -43.21 -36.98
N ALA A 60 -8.24 -43.51 -35.86
CA ALA A 60 -7.26 -44.60 -35.78
C ALA A 60 -7.89 -45.97 -36.09
N LEU A 61 -9.07 -46.25 -35.52
CA LEU A 61 -9.82 -47.49 -35.80
C LEU A 61 -10.24 -47.57 -37.28
N ALA A 62 -10.71 -46.46 -37.86
CA ALA A 62 -11.07 -46.41 -39.27
C ALA A 62 -9.87 -46.67 -40.19
N VAL A 63 -8.69 -46.15 -39.84
CA VAL A 63 -7.44 -46.41 -40.59
C VAL A 63 -7.05 -47.89 -40.51
N ILE A 64 -7.09 -48.50 -39.32
CA ILE A 64 -6.82 -49.93 -39.13
C ILE A 64 -7.77 -50.78 -39.98
N GLU A 65 -9.06 -50.43 -40.02
CA GLU A 65 -10.06 -51.14 -40.81
C GLU A 65 -9.79 -51.06 -42.32
N VAL A 66 -9.38 -49.88 -42.83
CA VAL A 66 -8.97 -49.69 -44.23
C VAL A 66 -7.79 -50.61 -44.59
N PHE A 67 -6.80 -50.71 -43.71
CA PHE A 67 -5.66 -51.63 -43.90
C PHE A 67 -6.09 -53.10 -43.87
N HIS A 68 -6.96 -53.49 -42.94
CA HIS A 68 -7.43 -54.88 -42.81
C HIS A 68 -8.28 -55.33 -44.00
N LYS A 69 -9.16 -54.48 -44.53
CA LYS A 69 -10.09 -54.86 -45.61
C LYS A 69 -9.45 -54.84 -47.00
N GLY A 70 -8.19 -54.41 -47.14
CA GLY A 70 -7.54 -54.24 -48.44
C GLY A 70 -8.29 -53.30 -49.39
N GLN A 71 -9.24 -52.52 -48.86
CA GLN A 71 -10.05 -51.61 -49.65
C GLN A 71 -9.19 -50.40 -50.01
N SER A 72 -9.19 -50.13 -51.31
CA SER A 72 -8.36 -49.18 -52.05
C SER A 72 -7.87 -47.97 -51.25
N LEU A 73 -6.54 -47.78 -51.24
CA LEU A 73 -5.78 -46.61 -50.79
C LEU A 73 -6.32 -45.24 -51.27
N LYS A 74 -7.30 -45.22 -52.20
CA LYS A 74 -7.94 -44.03 -52.77
C LYS A 74 -8.54 -43.08 -51.72
N ASN A 75 -9.03 -43.59 -50.59
CA ASN A 75 -9.66 -42.76 -49.55
C ASN A 75 -8.68 -42.28 -48.44
N LEU A 76 -7.47 -42.83 -48.40
CA LEU A 76 -6.47 -42.50 -47.38
C LEU A 76 -6.10 -40.99 -47.38
N PRO A 77 -5.88 -40.34 -48.54
CA PRO A 77 -5.55 -38.91 -48.56
C PRO A 77 -6.65 -38.03 -47.97
N ALA A 78 -7.92 -38.36 -48.23
CA ALA A 78 -9.06 -37.60 -47.70
C ALA A 78 -9.18 -37.76 -46.17
N ALA A 79 -8.97 -38.97 -45.64
CA ALA A 79 -8.98 -39.23 -44.20
C ALA A 79 -7.83 -38.47 -43.49
N LEU A 80 -6.62 -38.49 -44.08
CA LEU A 80 -5.48 -37.74 -43.57
C LEU A 80 -5.73 -36.22 -43.62
N CYS A 81 -6.33 -35.71 -44.70
CA CYS A 81 -6.71 -34.31 -44.81
C CYS A 81 -7.72 -33.91 -43.73
N GLY A 82 -8.76 -34.73 -43.50
CA GLY A 82 -9.73 -34.51 -42.43
C GLY A 82 -9.10 -34.47 -41.04
N LEU A 83 -8.12 -35.35 -40.77
CA LEU A 83 -7.36 -35.35 -39.51
C LEU A 83 -6.54 -34.06 -39.35
N ILE A 84 -5.87 -33.60 -40.41
CA ILE A 84 -5.10 -32.35 -40.38
C ILE A 84 -6.01 -31.17 -40.10
N ILE A 85 -7.11 -31.05 -40.83
CA ILE A 85 -8.12 -30.00 -40.66
C ILE A 85 -8.65 -30.00 -39.22
N PHE A 86 -9.02 -31.17 -38.70
CA PHE A 86 -9.49 -31.32 -37.33
C PHE A 86 -8.44 -30.84 -36.31
N ASN A 87 -7.18 -31.27 -36.44
CA ASN A 87 -6.11 -30.86 -35.52
C ASN A 87 -5.87 -29.35 -35.57
N VAL A 88 -5.89 -28.73 -36.76
CA VAL A 88 -5.74 -27.27 -36.90
C VAL A 88 -6.87 -26.54 -36.19
N PHE A 89 -8.13 -26.88 -36.46
CA PHE A 89 -9.28 -26.25 -35.80
C PHE A 89 -9.31 -26.50 -34.30
N PHE A 90 -8.89 -27.69 -33.86
CA PHE A 90 -8.76 -28.02 -32.44
C PHE A 90 -7.75 -27.13 -31.73
N TRP A 91 -6.58 -26.89 -32.32
CA TRP A 91 -5.60 -25.96 -31.78
C TRP A 91 -6.10 -24.51 -31.75
N PHE A 92 -6.84 -24.07 -32.77
CA PHE A 92 -7.50 -22.76 -32.75
C PHE A 92 -8.52 -22.63 -31.61
N ALA A 93 -9.22 -23.71 -31.26
CA ALA A 93 -10.17 -23.71 -30.14
C ALA A 93 -9.47 -23.73 -28.76
N ILE A 94 -8.38 -24.47 -28.61
CA ILE A 94 -7.67 -24.62 -27.32
C ILE A 94 -6.74 -23.44 -27.03
N SER A 95 -6.06 -22.89 -28.03
CA SER A 95 -5.08 -21.80 -27.87
C SER A 95 -5.58 -20.64 -26.99
N PRO A 96 -6.78 -20.05 -27.19
CA PRO A 96 -7.25 -18.96 -26.34
C PRO A 96 -7.44 -19.37 -24.87
N LEU A 97 -7.93 -20.60 -24.61
CA LEU A 97 -8.12 -21.11 -23.25
C LEU A 97 -6.77 -21.36 -22.56
N LEU A 98 -5.80 -21.93 -23.28
CA LEU A 98 -4.46 -22.13 -22.75
C LEU A 98 -3.75 -20.80 -22.47
N ASN A 99 -3.88 -19.83 -23.37
CA ASN A 99 -3.34 -18.48 -23.17
C ASN A 99 -3.96 -17.79 -21.96
N GLN A 100 -5.28 -17.91 -21.76
CA GLN A 100 -5.96 -17.39 -20.56
C GLN A 100 -5.47 -18.08 -19.28
N LEU A 101 -5.22 -19.40 -19.31
CA LEU A 101 -4.70 -20.13 -18.16
C LEU A 101 -3.26 -19.74 -17.83
N ILE A 102 -2.41 -19.58 -18.84
CA ILE A 102 -1.03 -19.09 -18.69
C ILE A 102 -1.06 -17.67 -18.11
N TRP A 103 -1.88 -16.78 -18.67
CA TRP A 103 -2.05 -15.42 -18.19
C TRP A 103 -2.52 -15.37 -16.73
N LEU A 104 -3.49 -16.22 -16.35
CA LEU A 104 -3.96 -16.32 -14.98
C LEU A 104 -2.84 -16.78 -14.04
N ALA A 105 -2.06 -17.79 -14.43
CA ALA A 105 -0.93 -18.28 -13.65
C ALA A 105 0.16 -17.21 -13.49
N THR A 106 0.50 -16.49 -14.56
CA THR A 106 1.46 -15.37 -14.50
C THR A 106 0.94 -14.23 -13.64
N HIS A 107 -0.33 -13.89 -13.74
CA HIS A 107 -0.93 -12.80 -12.96
C HIS A 107 -0.92 -13.10 -11.46
N VAL A 108 -1.30 -14.32 -11.07
CA VAL A 108 -1.24 -14.76 -9.66
C VAL A 108 0.21 -14.73 -9.17
N ARG A 109 1.15 -15.14 -10.02
CA ARG A 109 2.59 -15.05 -9.74
C ARG A 109 3.06 -13.63 -9.49
N GLU A 110 2.70 -12.71 -10.37
CA GLU A 110 3.05 -11.30 -10.24
C GLU A 110 2.44 -10.69 -8.97
N HIS A 111 1.19 -11.01 -8.67
CA HIS A 111 0.51 -10.56 -7.45
C HIS A 111 1.27 -10.96 -6.19
N VAL A 112 1.65 -12.23 -6.07
CA VAL A 112 2.28 -12.75 -4.85
C VAL A 112 3.75 -12.34 -4.74
N ILE A 113 4.46 -12.19 -5.86
CA ILE A 113 5.86 -11.79 -5.86
C ILE A 113 6.01 -10.28 -5.65
N HIS A 114 5.26 -9.48 -6.40
CA HIS A 114 5.43 -8.02 -6.48
C HIS A 114 4.43 -7.22 -5.65
N GLY A 115 3.34 -7.84 -5.19
CA GLY A 115 2.39 -7.16 -4.34
C GLY A 115 3.00 -6.77 -2.99
N CYS A 116 2.45 -5.72 -2.39
CA CYS A 116 2.88 -5.24 -1.09
C CYS A 116 2.33 -6.14 0.00
N VAL A 117 3.16 -6.43 1.01
CA VAL A 117 2.76 -7.18 2.19
C VAL A 117 1.99 -6.27 3.12
N ASN A 118 0.84 -6.74 3.61
CA ASN A 118 -0.04 -5.98 4.48
C ASN A 118 -0.52 -6.81 5.69
N PRO A 119 -0.74 -6.19 6.87
CA PRO A 119 -1.37 -6.83 8.01
C PRO A 119 -2.83 -7.17 7.73
N GLY A 120 -3.24 -8.38 8.09
CA GLY A 120 -4.62 -8.81 8.08
C GLY A 120 -5.03 -9.48 9.38
N ILE A 121 -6.31 -9.42 9.74
CA ILE A 121 -6.83 -10.14 10.91
C ILE A 121 -8.17 -10.79 10.58
N VAL A 122 -8.38 -12.00 11.09
CA VAL A 122 -9.65 -12.71 10.91
C VAL A 122 -10.71 -12.02 11.78
N ILE A 123 -11.78 -11.52 11.17
CA ILE A 123 -12.86 -10.83 11.90
C ILE A 123 -14.17 -11.65 11.95
N ALA A 124 -14.32 -12.67 11.11
CA ALA A 124 -15.46 -13.59 11.13
C ALA A 124 -15.06 -14.97 10.60
N SER A 125 -15.70 -16.03 11.10
CA SER A 125 -15.44 -17.41 10.65
C SER A 125 -16.50 -17.95 9.68
N LYS A 126 -17.69 -17.34 9.63
CA LYS A 126 -18.85 -17.76 8.82
C LYS A 126 -19.63 -16.55 8.28
N PRO A 127 -19.42 -16.13 7.02
CA PRO A 127 -18.32 -16.55 6.14
C PRO A 127 -16.95 -16.11 6.72
N PRO A 128 -15.84 -16.76 6.32
CA PRO A 128 -14.50 -16.34 6.71
C PRO A 128 -14.19 -14.96 6.12
N LEU A 129 -14.05 -13.95 6.99
CA LEU A 129 -13.72 -12.58 6.62
C LEU A 129 -12.38 -12.18 7.23
N VAL A 130 -11.59 -11.47 6.44
CA VAL A 130 -10.34 -10.85 6.87
C VAL A 130 -10.46 -9.34 6.68
N ALA A 131 -10.02 -8.59 7.68
CA ALA A 131 -9.78 -7.15 7.55
C ALA A 131 -8.30 -6.92 7.28
N VAL A 132 -7.98 -6.16 6.25
CA VAL A 132 -6.60 -5.88 5.83
C VAL A 132 -6.38 -4.38 5.83
N PHE A 133 -5.29 -3.93 6.44
CA PHE A 133 -4.92 -2.52 6.48
C PHE A 133 -3.85 -2.20 5.43
N THR A 134 -3.97 -1.06 4.76
CA THR A 134 -2.91 -0.48 3.92
C THR A 134 -3.07 1.03 3.88
N ASP A 135 -2.00 1.73 3.51
CA ASP A 135 -2.08 3.09 2.99
C ASP A 135 -2.23 3.03 1.45
N LEU A 136 -3.25 3.70 0.88
CA LEU A 136 -3.45 3.79 -0.57
C LEU A 136 -2.76 5.01 -1.19
N THR A 137 -1.99 5.79 -0.43
CA THR A 137 -1.31 6.97 -0.95
C THR A 137 -0.39 6.65 -2.13
N THR A 138 -0.49 7.46 -3.18
CA THR A 138 0.45 7.48 -4.32
C THR A 138 1.39 8.69 -4.26
N GLY A 139 1.17 9.62 -3.32
CA GLY A 139 1.85 10.90 -3.20
C GLY A 139 2.08 11.37 -1.76
N ARG A 140 1.68 12.61 -1.45
CA ARG A 140 2.10 13.30 -0.22
C ARG A 140 1.18 13.07 1.00
N GLU A 141 -0.11 12.88 0.78
CA GLU A 141 -1.09 12.77 1.86
C GLU A 141 -1.44 11.32 2.15
N PRO A 142 -1.32 10.85 3.41
CA PRO A 142 -1.73 9.51 3.81
C PRO A 142 -3.21 9.23 3.48
N TYR A 143 -3.50 8.05 2.95
CA TYR A 143 -4.84 7.54 2.69
C TYR A 143 -5.00 6.12 3.26
N PRO A 144 -4.90 5.98 4.60
CA PRO A 144 -5.06 4.71 5.28
C PRO A 144 -6.49 4.18 5.16
N VAL A 145 -6.59 2.89 4.83
CA VAL A 145 -7.86 2.19 4.68
C VAL A 145 -7.79 0.81 5.34
N ILE A 146 -8.97 0.30 5.69
CA ILE A 146 -9.16 -1.11 6.02
C ILE A 146 -10.12 -1.70 4.99
N LYS A 147 -9.73 -2.78 4.32
CA LYS A 147 -10.62 -3.57 3.46
C LYS A 147 -11.06 -4.82 4.20
N ILE A 148 -12.37 -4.99 4.34
CA ILE A 148 -13.00 -6.21 4.82
C ILE A 148 -13.47 -7.00 3.61
N LEU A 149 -13.03 -8.24 3.48
CA LEU A 149 -13.37 -9.08 2.34
C LEU A 149 -13.38 -10.57 2.71
N PRO A 150 -14.17 -11.39 2.00
CA PRO A 150 -14.09 -12.83 2.14
C PRO A 150 -12.73 -13.36 1.66
N GLN A 151 -12.18 -14.31 2.40
CA GLN A 151 -10.94 -15.02 2.05
C GLN A 151 -11.14 -16.53 2.16
N PRO A 152 -10.47 -17.34 1.33
CA PRO A 152 -10.67 -18.80 1.30
C PRO A 152 -9.97 -19.54 2.45
N LEU A 153 -10.08 -19.05 3.69
CA LEU A 153 -9.34 -19.53 4.86
C LEU A 153 -9.54 -21.02 5.17
N ARG A 154 -10.67 -21.61 4.75
CA ARG A 154 -10.95 -23.05 4.92
C ARG A 154 -9.91 -23.95 4.26
N TRP A 155 -9.14 -23.41 3.31
CA TRP A 155 -8.17 -24.16 2.53
C TRP A 155 -6.74 -24.03 3.05
N MET A 156 -6.49 -23.18 4.05
CA MET A 156 -5.23 -23.14 4.78
C MET A 156 -4.91 -24.52 5.38
N LYS A 157 -3.62 -24.82 5.56
CA LYS A 157 -3.13 -26.11 6.08
C LYS A 157 -3.78 -26.51 7.41
N ASN A 158 -4.06 -25.53 8.27
CA ASN A 158 -4.62 -25.73 9.62
C ASN A 158 -6.12 -25.42 9.70
N GLY A 159 -6.82 -25.29 8.57
CA GLY A 159 -8.23 -24.89 8.53
C GLY A 159 -8.45 -23.39 8.81
N ILE A 160 -9.70 -23.03 9.11
CA ILE A 160 -10.10 -21.63 9.35
C ILE A 160 -9.51 -21.17 10.70
N PRO A 161 -8.63 -20.15 10.73
CA PRO A 161 -8.12 -19.62 11.99
C PRO A 161 -9.23 -18.98 12.82
N PRO A 162 -9.14 -19.01 14.16
CA PRO A 162 -10.04 -18.26 15.04
C PRO A 162 -10.11 -16.76 14.71
N VAL A 163 -11.22 -16.12 15.08
CA VAL A 163 -11.35 -14.65 15.04
C VAL A 163 -10.28 -14.02 15.94
N GLY A 164 -9.67 -12.94 15.48
CA GLY A 164 -8.57 -12.24 16.15
C GLY A 164 -7.17 -12.71 15.75
N ILE A 165 -7.05 -13.80 14.97
CA ILE A 165 -5.75 -14.25 14.48
C ILE A 165 -5.21 -13.29 13.41
N ARG A 166 -3.99 -12.80 13.64
CA ARG A 166 -3.18 -12.03 12.69
C ARG A 166 -2.74 -12.93 11.53
N LEU A 167 -2.76 -12.38 10.32
CA LEU A 167 -2.43 -13.04 9.05
C LEU A 167 -1.63 -12.06 8.19
N ALA A 168 -0.61 -12.55 7.49
CA ALA A 168 0.02 -11.76 6.44
C ALA A 168 -0.78 -11.88 5.13
N THR A 169 -0.90 -10.76 4.43
CA THR A 169 -1.51 -10.70 3.10
C THR A 169 -0.57 -10.05 2.10
N VAL A 170 -0.79 -10.30 0.81
CA VAL A 170 -0.09 -9.63 -0.28
C VAL A 170 -1.12 -8.99 -1.19
N ALA A 171 -0.96 -7.70 -1.51
CA ALA A 171 -1.92 -6.95 -2.30
C ALA A 171 -1.31 -6.26 -3.51
N LEU A 172 -2.11 -6.22 -4.58
CA LEU A 172 -1.93 -5.28 -5.67
C LEU A 172 -2.93 -4.13 -5.53
N TYR A 173 -2.52 -2.96 -5.98
CA TYR A 173 -3.31 -1.74 -5.92
C TYR A 173 -3.97 -1.47 -7.28
N GLU A 174 -5.19 -0.95 -7.25
CA GLU A 174 -5.97 -0.64 -8.43
C GLU A 174 -6.23 0.86 -8.53
N GLY A 175 -6.00 1.44 -9.69
CA GLY A 175 -6.32 2.83 -9.98
C GLY A 175 -5.30 3.49 -10.89
N SER A 176 -5.24 4.81 -10.85
CA SER A 176 -4.28 5.61 -11.60
C SER A 176 -3.27 6.20 -10.63
N SER A 177 -1.98 6.04 -10.93
CA SER A 177 -0.89 6.68 -10.21
C SER A 177 -0.91 8.21 -10.30
N GLN A 178 -1.73 8.78 -11.20
CA GLN A 178 -1.92 10.23 -11.32
C GLN A 178 -2.87 10.81 -10.26
N LYS A 179 -3.63 9.98 -9.55
CA LYS A 179 -4.43 10.42 -8.40
C LYS A 179 -3.52 10.57 -7.18
N ALA A 180 -4.04 11.20 -6.11
CA ALA A 180 -3.33 11.29 -4.82
C ALA A 180 -3.34 9.95 -4.04
N TYR A 181 -4.23 9.03 -4.40
CA TYR A 181 -4.35 7.69 -3.82
C TYR A 181 -4.92 6.68 -4.84
N TRP A 182 -4.63 5.40 -4.63
CA TRP A 182 -5.22 4.27 -5.36
C TRP A 182 -6.71 4.13 -5.04
N ASN A 183 -7.52 3.68 -6.00
CA ASN A 183 -8.96 3.55 -5.76
C ASN A 183 -9.31 2.35 -4.86
N ASP A 184 -8.55 1.27 -4.97
CA ASP A 184 -8.77 0.02 -4.25
C ASP A 184 -7.47 -0.80 -4.17
N PHE A 185 -7.51 -1.92 -3.44
CA PHE A 185 -6.44 -2.92 -3.40
C PHE A 185 -7.01 -4.34 -3.20
N HIS A 186 -6.28 -5.35 -3.64
CA HIS A 186 -6.76 -6.73 -3.69
C HIS A 186 -5.85 -7.65 -2.85
N PRO A 187 -6.07 -7.74 -1.53
CA PRO A 187 -5.22 -8.55 -0.68
C PRO A 187 -5.54 -10.04 -0.80
N VAL A 188 -4.49 -10.86 -0.77
CA VAL A 188 -4.55 -12.32 -0.75
C VAL A 188 -3.79 -12.83 0.48
N VAL A 189 -4.44 -13.66 1.30
CA VAL A 189 -3.79 -14.28 2.46
C VAL A 189 -2.67 -15.21 1.99
N VAL A 190 -1.45 -15.00 2.50
CA VAL A 190 -0.24 -15.73 2.07
C VAL A 190 -0.40 -17.25 2.24
N ASN A 191 -0.96 -17.69 3.36
CA ASN A 191 -1.18 -19.10 3.68
C ASN A 191 -2.17 -19.79 2.72
N CYS A 192 -2.91 -19.05 1.90
CA CYS A 192 -3.79 -19.61 0.87
C CYS A 192 -3.06 -19.92 -0.44
N VAL A 193 -1.84 -19.42 -0.63
CA VAL A 193 -1.07 -19.52 -1.88
C VAL A 193 0.30 -20.18 -1.73
N SER A 194 0.79 -20.35 -0.50
CA SER A 194 2.05 -21.04 -0.21
C SER A 194 1.93 -21.93 1.03
N ASP A 195 2.69 -23.02 1.03
CA ASP A 195 2.86 -23.94 2.15
C ASP A 195 4.30 -23.91 2.73
N ASN A 196 5.16 -23.03 2.21
CA ASN A 196 6.51 -22.83 2.73
C ASN A 196 6.49 -21.98 4.01
N GLN A 197 6.48 -22.63 5.17
CA GLN A 197 6.38 -21.95 6.47
C GLN A 197 7.45 -20.89 6.71
N ALA A 198 8.68 -21.08 6.22
CA ALA A 198 9.76 -20.11 6.40
C ALA A 198 9.50 -18.81 5.60
N GLU A 199 8.95 -18.91 4.40
CA GLU A 199 8.57 -17.73 3.60
C GLU A 199 7.34 -17.03 4.19
N ILE A 200 6.35 -17.80 4.67
CA ILE A 200 5.17 -17.25 5.35
C ILE A 200 5.60 -16.45 6.59
N GLU A 201 6.45 -17.04 7.43
CA GLU A 201 6.94 -16.40 8.66
C GLU A 201 7.77 -15.15 8.33
N ARG A 202 8.67 -15.22 7.34
CA ARG A 202 9.44 -14.06 6.88
C ARG A 202 8.53 -12.89 6.50
N VAL A 203 7.49 -13.17 5.73
CA VAL A 203 6.54 -12.14 5.27
C VAL A 203 5.69 -11.62 6.43
N PHE A 204 5.28 -12.48 7.35
CA PHE A 204 4.60 -12.05 8.56
C PHE A 204 5.46 -11.12 9.43
N GLN A 205 6.73 -11.46 9.61
CA GLN A 205 7.70 -10.69 10.39
C GLN A 205 8.17 -9.41 9.68
N SER A 206 8.00 -9.28 8.37
CA SER A 206 8.35 -8.04 7.65
C SER A 206 7.31 -6.93 7.86
N ILE A 207 6.17 -7.22 8.48
CA ILE A 207 5.13 -6.24 8.81
C ILE A 207 5.51 -5.55 10.13
N PRO A 208 5.74 -4.23 10.14
CA PRO A 208 6.14 -3.53 11.34
C PRO A 208 4.98 -3.43 12.35
N GLU A 209 5.29 -3.42 13.66
CA GLU A 209 4.26 -3.45 14.72
C GLU A 209 3.29 -2.26 14.69
N TRP A 210 3.72 -1.11 14.17
CA TRP A 210 2.84 0.06 14.04
C TRP A 210 1.70 -0.18 13.05
N GLU A 211 1.91 -0.95 11.98
CA GLU A 211 0.85 -1.30 11.02
C GLU A 211 -0.20 -2.23 11.65
N TRP A 212 0.26 -3.19 12.48
CA TRP A 212 -0.64 -4.04 13.27
C TRP A 212 -1.50 -3.21 14.22
N LYS A 213 -0.88 -2.26 14.93
CA LYS A 213 -1.58 -1.34 15.84
C LYS A 213 -2.60 -0.48 15.09
N GLN A 214 -2.26 0.03 13.90
CA GLN A 214 -3.19 0.82 13.09
C GLN A 214 -4.40 0.00 12.61
N LEU A 215 -4.19 -1.25 12.20
CA LEU A 215 -5.29 -2.18 11.88
C LEU A 215 -6.23 -2.37 13.08
N GLU A 216 -5.68 -2.64 14.26
CA GLU A 216 -6.48 -2.87 15.48
C GLU A 216 -7.27 -1.63 15.91
N VAL A 217 -6.64 -0.45 15.90
CA VAL A 217 -7.31 0.82 16.21
C VAL A 217 -8.40 1.13 15.17
N GLY A 218 -8.11 0.96 13.88
CA GLY A 218 -9.07 1.19 12.82
C GLY A 218 -10.27 0.23 12.90
N LEU A 219 -10.05 -1.04 13.27
CA LEU A 219 -11.13 -1.99 13.50
C LEU A 219 -12.04 -1.61 14.67
N ASN A 220 -11.46 -1.17 15.77
CA ASN A 220 -12.21 -0.68 16.92
C ASN A 220 -13.02 0.59 16.59
N TYR A 221 -12.59 1.37 15.59
CA TYR A 221 -13.32 2.52 15.08
C TYR A 221 -14.48 2.15 14.16
N ILE A 222 -14.24 1.34 13.12
CA ILE A 222 -15.28 1.04 12.11
C ILE A 222 -16.40 0.15 12.66
N ARG A 223 -16.11 -0.69 13.67
CA ARG A 223 -17.07 -1.55 14.39
C ARG A 223 -18.05 -2.30 13.47
N THR A 224 -17.55 -2.80 12.35
CA THR A 224 -18.34 -3.52 11.34
C THR A 224 -17.61 -4.75 10.87
N ASN A 225 -18.37 -5.77 10.49
CA ASN A 225 -17.88 -6.95 9.79
C ASN A 225 -18.45 -7.03 8.35
N LYS A 226 -19.08 -5.96 7.87
CA LYS A 226 -19.58 -5.92 6.49
C LYS A 226 -18.38 -5.81 5.54
N PRO A 227 -18.36 -6.56 4.43
CA PRO A 227 -17.36 -6.36 3.40
C PRO A 227 -17.41 -4.95 2.83
N GLY A 228 -16.25 -4.37 2.54
CA GLY A 228 -16.12 -3.01 2.06
C GLY A 228 -14.72 -2.43 2.24
N LEU A 229 -14.50 -1.25 1.66
CA LEU A 229 -13.29 -0.44 1.81
C LEU A 229 -13.62 0.74 2.74
N TYR A 230 -12.92 0.84 3.86
CA TYR A 230 -13.20 1.79 4.92
C TYR A 230 -12.02 2.74 5.11
N PRO A 231 -12.13 4.02 4.72
CA PRO A 231 -11.15 5.04 5.06
C PRO A 231 -11.06 5.21 6.58
N ILE A 232 -9.84 5.25 7.11
CA ILE A 232 -9.60 5.46 8.53
C ILE A 232 -9.01 6.86 8.72
N PRO A 233 -9.60 7.70 9.57
CA PRO A 233 -9.11 9.07 9.75
C PRO A 233 -7.83 9.04 10.59
N PHE A 234 -6.67 8.94 9.95
CA PHE A 234 -5.39 9.24 10.57
C PHE A 234 -4.91 10.62 10.11
N VAL A 235 -4.17 11.30 10.99
CA VAL A 235 -3.54 12.58 10.72
C VAL A 235 -2.07 12.49 11.08
N ARG A 236 -1.21 13.18 10.31
CA ARG A 236 0.18 13.34 10.71
C ARG A 236 0.25 14.38 11.82
N CYS A 237 0.85 14.03 12.95
CA CYS A 237 1.01 14.97 14.05
C CYS A 237 2.01 16.07 13.69
N ALA A 238 1.65 17.34 13.89
CA ALA A 238 2.51 18.47 13.55
C ALA A 238 3.72 18.64 14.49
N PHE A 239 3.73 17.94 15.63
CA PHE A 239 4.83 17.96 16.61
C PHE A 239 5.87 16.88 16.29
N CYS A 240 5.47 15.60 16.35
CA CYS A 240 6.37 14.44 16.18
C CYS A 240 6.38 13.84 14.77
N HIS A 241 5.47 14.25 13.88
CA HIS A 241 5.32 13.72 12.51
C HIS A 241 4.89 12.26 12.41
N GLU A 242 4.45 11.65 13.52
CA GLU A 242 3.85 10.33 13.52
C GLU A 242 2.42 10.36 12.95
N ILE A 243 1.99 9.25 12.34
CA ILE A 243 0.62 9.07 11.89
C ILE A 243 -0.24 8.63 13.07
N VAL A 244 -1.10 9.54 13.53
CA VAL A 244 -1.93 9.38 14.71
C VAL A 244 -3.38 9.19 14.31
N PHE A 245 -4.05 8.28 14.98
CA PHE A 245 -5.48 8.09 14.75
C PHE A 245 -6.24 9.33 15.22
N LEU A 246 -6.99 9.99 14.34
CA LEU A 246 -7.58 11.31 14.59
C LEU A 246 -8.40 11.38 15.90
N PRO A 247 -9.23 10.38 16.26
CA PRO A 247 -9.91 10.36 17.56
C PRO A 247 -9.00 10.33 18.79
N LEU A 248 -7.74 9.90 18.66
CA LEU A 248 -6.72 9.90 19.72
C LEU A 248 -5.78 11.11 19.63
N TYR A 249 -5.91 11.93 18.59
CA TYR A 249 -5.05 13.09 18.38
C TYR A 249 -5.08 14.11 19.53
N PRO A 250 -6.23 14.42 20.18
CA PRO A 250 -6.23 15.34 21.31
C PRO A 250 -5.33 14.89 22.47
N SER A 251 -5.46 13.64 22.91
CA SER A 251 -4.64 13.09 23.99
C SER A 251 -3.17 12.97 23.60
N HIS A 252 -2.88 12.62 22.35
CA HIS A 252 -1.51 12.62 21.83
C HIS A 252 -0.91 14.05 21.81
N LYS A 253 -1.69 15.05 21.40
CA LYS A 253 -1.28 16.46 21.41
C LYS A 253 -0.99 16.96 22.83
N GLU A 254 -1.76 16.52 23.83
CA GLU A 254 -1.53 16.88 25.23
C GLU A 254 -0.14 16.46 25.73
N GLU A 255 0.41 15.35 25.24
CA GLU A 255 1.76 14.89 25.58
C GLU A 255 2.84 15.85 25.08
N HIS A 256 2.60 16.51 23.94
CA HIS A 256 3.49 17.51 23.32
C HIS A 256 3.35 18.92 23.92
N THR A 257 2.17 19.24 24.45
CA THR A 257 1.91 20.57 25.04
C THR A 257 2.03 20.55 26.57
N LYS A 258 2.51 19.45 27.16
CA LYS A 258 2.70 19.35 28.60
C LYS A 258 3.80 20.31 29.03
N LEU A 259 3.51 21.14 30.03
CA LEU A 259 4.50 22.06 30.57
C LEU A 259 5.54 21.29 31.38
N LEU A 260 6.81 21.59 31.13
CA LEU A 260 7.96 21.21 31.92
C LEU A 260 8.01 22.08 33.20
N PRO A 261 8.85 21.72 34.21
CA PRO A 261 8.96 22.49 35.45
C PRO A 261 9.38 23.95 35.26
N ASP A 262 10.03 24.27 34.15
CA ASP A 262 10.42 25.63 33.75
C ASP A 262 9.35 26.37 32.93
N GLY A 263 8.18 25.75 32.70
CA GLY A 263 7.09 26.35 31.94
C GLY A 263 7.20 26.19 30.42
N GLN A 264 8.26 25.57 29.89
CA GLN A 264 8.33 25.27 28.45
C GLN A 264 7.39 24.10 28.10
N MET A 265 6.77 24.10 26.92
CA MET A 265 6.12 22.89 26.40
C MET A 265 7.16 21.80 26.09
N THR A 266 6.78 20.54 26.22
CA THR A 266 7.63 19.38 25.91
C THR A 266 8.11 19.37 24.46
N ASP A 267 7.25 19.72 23.51
CA ASP A 267 7.56 19.77 22.09
C ASP A 267 6.98 21.01 21.42
N HIS A 268 7.44 21.26 20.19
CA HIS A 268 6.97 22.35 19.34
C HIS A 268 6.52 21.81 17.98
N ILE A 269 5.56 22.50 17.37
CA ILE A 269 5.16 22.23 15.98
C ILE A 269 6.38 22.47 15.09
N THR A 270 6.71 21.50 14.23
CA THR A 270 7.81 21.64 13.27
C THR A 270 7.34 21.21 11.89
N VAL A 271 8.11 21.52 10.84
CA VAL A 271 7.91 20.85 9.54
C VAL A 271 8.55 19.46 9.58
N PRO A 272 8.05 18.48 8.80
CA PRO A 272 8.63 17.14 8.74
C PRO A 272 10.14 17.18 8.49
N PRO A 273 10.96 16.31 9.11
CA PRO A 273 12.41 16.32 8.97
C PRO A 273 12.91 16.38 7.52
N GLU A 274 12.26 15.65 6.62
CA GLU A 274 12.54 15.60 5.19
C GLU A 274 12.21 16.89 4.43
N ALA A 275 11.33 17.73 4.98
CA ALA A 275 10.89 18.99 4.40
C ALA A 275 11.57 20.22 5.04
N ARG A 276 12.37 20.04 6.10
CA ARG A 276 13.09 21.12 6.80
C ARG A 276 14.08 21.81 5.86
N TYR A 277 14.35 23.10 6.10
CA TYR A 277 15.37 23.85 5.36
C TYR A 277 16.72 23.13 5.45
N GLN A 278 17.30 22.77 4.30
CA GLN A 278 18.56 22.02 4.22
C GLN A 278 19.80 22.92 4.08
N GLY A 279 19.61 24.23 3.92
CA GLY A 279 20.73 25.17 3.77
C GLY A 279 21.49 25.42 5.07
N THR A 280 22.55 26.23 4.94
CA THR A 280 23.39 26.64 6.08
C THR A 280 22.68 27.67 6.96
N LEU A 281 22.84 27.55 8.27
CA LEU A 281 22.28 28.47 9.26
C LEU A 281 23.30 29.51 9.75
N ASN A 282 24.40 29.73 9.02
CA ASN A 282 25.49 30.61 9.48
C ASN A 282 25.09 32.08 9.58
N LYS A 283 24.07 32.51 8.83
CA LYS A 283 23.55 33.89 8.82
C LYS A 283 22.19 34.03 9.51
N VAL A 284 21.69 32.95 10.08
CA VAL A 284 20.38 32.93 10.74
C VAL A 284 20.62 33.15 12.23
N PRO A 285 20.01 34.18 12.86
CA PRO A 285 20.15 34.39 14.29
C PRO A 285 19.55 33.21 15.07
N LYS A 286 20.15 32.87 16.21
CA LYS A 286 19.82 31.64 16.96
C LYS A 286 19.51 31.90 18.42
N THR A 287 19.92 33.05 18.94
CA THR A 287 19.79 33.39 20.35
C THR A 287 19.10 34.73 20.47
N TYR A 288 17.97 34.79 21.17
CA TYR A 288 17.30 36.04 21.49
C TYR A 288 17.38 36.30 22.99
N PHE A 289 17.06 37.52 23.42
CA PHE A 289 16.92 37.89 24.83
C PHE A 289 15.66 38.73 25.03
N HIS A 290 15.10 38.65 26.23
CA HIS A 290 13.98 39.50 26.62
C HIS A 290 14.49 40.83 27.17
N SER A 291 13.91 41.93 26.71
CA SER A 291 14.35 43.28 27.10
C SER A 291 14.18 43.58 28.60
N LEU A 292 13.27 42.89 29.30
CA LEU A 292 13.06 43.09 30.74
C LEU A 292 14.01 42.24 31.58
N CYS A 293 14.06 40.91 31.37
CA CYS A 293 14.87 40.02 32.21
C CYS A 293 16.33 39.90 31.74
N GLN A 294 16.64 40.31 30.51
CA GLN A 294 17.98 40.28 29.88
C GLN A 294 18.61 38.87 29.75
N VAL A 295 17.85 37.82 30.05
CA VAL A 295 18.29 36.43 29.90
C VAL A 295 18.16 36.02 28.44
N SER A 296 19.19 35.33 27.94
CA SER A 296 19.19 34.79 26.59
C SER A 296 18.54 33.42 26.53
N THR A 297 17.74 33.22 25.48
CA THR A 297 17.14 31.94 25.12
C THR A 297 17.65 31.54 23.74
N ARG A 298 18.12 30.30 23.61
CA ARG A 298 18.58 29.75 22.34
C ARG A 298 17.43 29.00 21.68
N MET A 299 17.11 29.36 20.44
CA MET A 299 16.09 28.67 19.67
C MET A 299 16.64 27.32 19.15
N PRO A 300 15.90 26.21 19.35
CA PRO A 300 16.27 24.91 18.79
C PRO A 300 16.43 24.94 17.27
N GLU A 301 17.34 24.12 16.74
CA GLU A 301 17.68 24.14 15.32
C GLU A 301 16.51 23.67 14.44
N GLU A 302 15.78 22.67 14.89
CA GLU A 302 14.58 22.14 14.24
C GLU A 302 13.47 23.19 14.12
N ILE A 303 13.33 24.09 15.10
CA ILE A 303 12.39 25.21 15.05
C ILE A 303 12.85 26.22 14.00
N ILE A 304 14.15 26.55 14.01
CA ILE A 304 14.78 27.45 13.03
C ILE A 304 14.55 26.95 11.60
N ARG A 305 14.90 25.70 11.34
CA ARG A 305 14.73 25.10 10.02
C ARG A 305 13.27 24.97 9.59
N SER A 306 12.34 24.96 10.54
CA SER A 306 10.91 24.89 10.25
C SER A 306 10.34 26.24 9.83
N TYR A 307 10.63 27.33 10.55
CA TYR A 307 10.13 28.64 10.12
C TYR A 307 10.79 29.16 8.84
N LEU A 308 12.02 28.74 8.54
CA LEU A 308 12.66 29.08 7.26
C LEU A 308 11.97 28.42 6.06
N VAL A 309 11.15 27.39 6.28
CA VAL A 309 10.31 26.77 5.26
C VAL A 309 8.90 27.35 5.27
N ASN A 310 8.34 27.55 6.46
CA ASN A 310 7.03 28.14 6.67
C ASN A 310 7.09 29.19 7.80
N PRO A 311 7.26 30.48 7.49
CA PRO A 311 7.37 31.54 8.50
C PRO A 311 6.05 31.87 9.21
N PHE A 312 4.95 31.19 8.84
CA PHE A 312 3.62 31.32 9.47
C PHE A 312 3.33 30.21 10.49
N LEU A 313 4.30 29.32 10.75
CA LEU A 313 4.10 28.13 11.60
C LEU A 313 3.84 28.45 13.08
N TYR A 314 4.42 29.55 13.57
CA TYR A 314 4.39 29.93 14.98
C TYR A 314 3.53 31.17 15.19
N ASN A 315 2.94 31.29 16.38
CA ASN A 315 2.18 32.47 16.77
C ASN A 315 3.12 33.59 17.27
N GLU A 316 2.54 34.70 17.73
CA GLU A 316 3.25 35.89 18.21
C GLU A 316 3.95 35.72 19.57
N TYR A 317 4.05 34.50 20.11
CA TYR A 317 4.64 34.22 21.41
C TYR A 317 5.80 33.22 21.33
N THR A 318 6.85 33.48 22.10
CA THR A 318 8.02 32.60 22.19
C THR A 318 8.47 32.47 23.66
N PHE A 319 8.89 31.27 24.06
CA PHE A 319 9.32 31.00 25.43
C PHE A 319 10.57 31.80 25.83
N CYS A 320 10.63 32.32 27.05
CA CYS A 320 11.79 33.01 27.60
C CYS A 320 12.34 32.26 28.83
N CYS A 321 13.58 31.78 28.77
CA CYS A 321 14.24 31.07 29.88
C CYS A 321 14.45 31.92 31.15
N GLY A 322 14.39 33.26 31.06
CA GLY A 322 14.51 34.12 32.24
C GLY A 322 13.19 34.33 32.97
N CYS A 323 12.09 34.42 32.22
CA CYS A 323 10.76 34.59 32.76
C CYS A 323 10.04 33.26 33.05
N ASN A 324 10.51 32.15 32.46
CA ASN A 324 9.84 30.85 32.50
C ASN A 324 8.41 30.91 31.96
N ASP A 325 8.21 31.71 30.90
CA ASP A 325 6.91 31.96 30.29
C ASP A 325 7.04 32.30 28.79
N TYR A 326 5.92 32.25 28.08
CA TYR A 326 5.78 32.64 26.68
C TYR A 326 5.53 34.14 26.56
N ILE A 327 6.51 34.85 25.97
CA ILE A 327 6.51 36.30 25.85
C ILE A 327 6.19 36.71 24.41
N LEU A 328 5.51 37.85 24.24
CA LEU A 328 5.26 38.43 22.93
C LEU A 328 6.57 38.69 22.19
N GLN A 329 6.62 38.34 20.90
CA GLN A 329 7.81 38.49 20.06
C GLN A 329 8.30 39.95 19.99
N GLN A 330 7.41 40.94 20.12
CA GLN A 330 7.78 42.37 20.12
C GLN A 330 8.69 42.79 21.30
N GLU A 331 8.77 41.99 22.36
CA GLU A 331 9.61 42.26 23.53
C GLU A 331 10.95 41.51 23.48
N LEU A 332 11.14 40.67 22.47
CA LEU A 332 12.29 39.79 22.30
C LEU A 332 13.19 40.32 21.18
N TYR A 333 14.50 40.28 21.40
CA TYR A 333 15.48 40.80 20.45
C TYR A 333 16.55 39.75 20.16
N TRP A 334 16.89 39.56 18.89
CA TRP A 334 18.00 38.70 18.50
C TRP A 334 19.32 39.26 19.04
N ARG A 335 20.11 38.42 19.69
CA ARG A 335 21.40 38.81 20.27
C ARG A 335 22.44 39.07 19.18
N GLU A 336 22.39 38.34 18.07
CA GLU A 336 23.34 38.45 16.98
C GLU A 336 23.15 39.72 16.14
N THR A 337 21.91 40.20 15.98
CA THR A 337 21.58 41.32 15.09
C THR A 337 21.00 42.54 15.81
N GLY A 338 20.49 42.39 17.03
CA GLY A 338 19.74 43.43 17.74
C GLY A 338 18.32 43.67 17.21
N GLN A 339 17.89 42.92 16.19
CA GLN A 339 16.57 43.06 15.58
C GLN A 339 15.48 42.51 16.49
N CYS A 340 14.33 43.18 16.53
CA CYS A 340 13.12 42.67 17.18
C CYS A 340 12.69 41.35 16.53
N LEU A 341 12.29 40.37 17.35
CA LEU A 341 11.91 39.05 16.86
C LEU A 341 10.67 39.12 15.97
N MET A 342 9.68 39.96 16.32
CA MET A 342 8.48 40.18 15.51
C MET A 342 8.80 40.75 14.13
N ASP A 343 9.65 41.78 14.06
CA ASP A 343 10.06 42.39 12.79
C ASP A 343 10.78 41.38 11.89
N TYR A 344 11.65 40.55 12.48
CA TYR A 344 12.34 39.48 11.76
C TYR A 344 11.35 38.45 11.15
N PHE A 345 10.35 38.01 11.91
CA PHE A 345 9.33 37.09 11.37
C PHE A 345 8.47 37.75 10.30
N GLN A 346 8.10 39.03 10.46
CA GLN A 346 7.36 39.79 9.46
C GLN A 346 8.16 39.88 8.14
N GLU A 347 9.46 40.17 8.20
CA GLU A 347 10.33 40.20 7.02
C GLU A 347 10.35 38.85 6.29
N LEU A 348 10.46 37.73 7.03
CA LEU A 348 10.41 36.39 6.45
C LEU A 348 9.04 36.08 5.81
N GLN A 349 7.95 36.49 6.44
CA GLN A 349 6.59 36.32 5.92
C GLN A 349 6.38 37.14 4.64
N ASP A 350 6.84 38.38 4.62
CA ASP A 350 6.78 39.27 3.45
C ASP A 350 7.63 38.72 2.29
N GLU A 351 8.84 38.23 2.58
CA GLU A 351 9.69 37.55 1.58
C GLU A 351 8.99 36.31 1.00
N TYR A 352 8.39 35.48 1.86
CA TYR A 352 7.65 34.30 1.43
C TYR A 352 6.46 34.67 0.52
N ILE A 353 5.64 35.66 0.91
CA ILE A 353 4.51 36.13 0.10
C ILE A 353 4.99 36.71 -1.23
N SER A 354 6.10 37.46 -1.23
CA SER A 354 6.70 37.99 -2.46
C SER A 354 7.09 36.88 -3.44
N LEU A 355 7.66 35.78 -2.93
CA LEU A 355 8.10 34.64 -3.74
C LEU A 355 6.96 33.70 -4.18
N HIS A 356 5.93 33.52 -3.35
CA HIS A 356 4.90 32.48 -3.53
C HIS A 356 3.48 33.02 -3.77
N GLY A 357 3.27 34.33 -3.62
CA GLY A 357 2.01 35.04 -3.87
C GLY A 357 0.97 34.96 -2.74
N ASN A 358 0.95 33.91 -1.93
CA ASN A 358 0.04 33.75 -0.79
C ASN A 358 0.73 33.05 0.39
N PRO A 359 0.25 33.26 1.63
CA PRO A 359 0.67 32.45 2.78
C PRO A 359 0.44 30.95 2.53
N PRO A 360 1.28 30.06 3.09
CA PRO A 360 1.01 28.63 3.06
C PRO A 360 -0.25 28.29 3.86
N PRO A 361 -0.93 27.18 3.55
CA PRO A 361 -2.02 26.70 4.40
C PRO A 361 -1.49 26.38 5.80
N ASN A 362 -2.31 26.66 6.82
CA ASN A 362 -1.98 26.27 8.19
C ASN A 362 -1.91 24.73 8.28
N PRO A 363 -0.86 24.18 8.92
CA PRO A 363 -0.69 22.74 9.08
C PRO A 363 -1.68 22.10 10.05
#